data_AF-A0A1V4YJX7-F1
#
_entry.id   AF-A0A1V4YJX7-F1
#
_cell.length_a   1.000
_cell.length_b   1.000
_cell.length_c   1.000
_cell.angle_alpha   90.00
_cell.angle_beta   90.00
_cell.angle_gamma   90.00
#
_symmetry.space_group_name_H-M   'P 1'
#
loop_
_entity.id
_entity.type
_entity.pdbx_description
1 polymer ?
#
loop_
_entity_poly.entity_id
_entity_poly.type
_entity_poly.pdbx_seq_one_letter_code
_entity_poly.pdbx_strand_id
1 'polypeptide(L)'
;MNYKLTFLLFLLIVLLIGIPMAAARPTYLAAFKENYNTDGTKLDTCNTCHTSGGGSPRNPYGLEYSTGGRDFASIEALDSDNDGFANIDEINALTFPGDASDFPVTASATTANSTQQLLNAEVSVGNATSEIASTESINNTTQAQKASGFEALLAAIGFLSIVGLHRKKG
;
A
#
# COMPACT_ATOMS: atom_id res chain seq x y z
N MET A 1 -49.21 -16.61 -26.05
CA MET A 1 -48.64 -16.09 -24.79
C MET A 1 -48.96 -14.60 -24.67
N ASN A 2 -49.48 -14.17 -23.53
CA ASN A 2 -49.80 -12.76 -23.31
C ASN A 2 -48.49 -11.96 -23.24
N TYR A 3 -48.30 -10.99 -24.13
CA TYR A 3 -47.08 -10.15 -24.18
C TYR A 3 -46.78 -9.49 -22.83
N LYS A 4 -47.82 -9.23 -22.02
CA LYS A 4 -47.71 -8.75 -20.64
C LYS A 4 -47.00 -9.74 -19.71
N LEU A 5 -47.31 -11.04 -19.82
CA LEU A 5 -46.72 -12.09 -19.00
C LEU A 5 -45.26 -12.36 -19.42
N THR A 6 -44.98 -12.27 -20.72
CA THR A 6 -43.60 -12.39 -21.24
C THR A 6 -42.74 -11.22 -20.84
N PHE A 7 -43.26 -9.99 -20.92
CA PHE A 7 -42.56 -8.80 -20.48
C PHE A 7 -42.25 -8.84 -18.98
N LEU A 8 -43.22 -9.28 -18.16
CA LEU A 8 -43.04 -9.38 -16.71
C LEU A 8 -42.01 -10.47 -16.33
N LEU A 9 -42.02 -11.61 -17.02
CA LEU A 9 -41.01 -12.66 -16.84
C LEU A 9 -39.60 -12.17 -17.24
N PHE A 10 -39.49 -11.45 -18.36
CA PHE A 10 -38.22 -10.91 -18.82
C PHE A 10 -37.66 -9.86 -17.84
N LEU A 11 -38.52 -8.99 -17.31
CA LEU A 11 -38.14 -8.00 -16.31
C LEU A 11 -37.66 -8.65 -15.00
N LEU A 12 -38.30 -9.74 -14.58
CA LEU A 12 -37.90 -10.51 -13.39
C LEU A 12 -36.53 -11.19 -13.58
N ILE A 13 -36.26 -11.74 -14.77
CA ILE A 13 -34.99 -12.38 -15.08
C ILE A 13 -33.84 -11.36 -15.11
N VAL A 14 -34.06 -10.18 -15.70
CA VAL A 14 -33.05 -9.10 -15.71
C VAL A 14 -32.72 -8.62 -14.28
N LEU A 15 -33.72 -8.58 -13.38
CA LEU A 15 -33.52 -8.22 -11.98
C LEU A 15 -32.67 -9.25 -11.20
N LEU A 16 -32.75 -10.54 -11.57
CA LEU A 16 -32.02 -11.62 -10.89
C LEU A 16 -30.55 -11.74 -11.31
N ILE A 17 -30.18 -11.26 -12.51
CA ILE A 17 -28.82 -11.39 -13.06
C ILE A 17 -27.95 -10.15 -12.71
N GLY A 18 -28.55 -9.07 -12.23
CA GLY A 18 -27.91 -7.76 -12.09
C GLY A 18 -27.27 -7.42 -10.74
N ILE A 19 -26.91 -8.38 -9.89
CA ILE A 19 -26.20 -8.07 -8.63
C ILE A 19 -24.69 -8.05 -8.93
N PRO A 20 -24.02 -6.88 -9.03
CA PRO A 20 -22.57 -6.85 -9.12
C PRO A 20 -22.00 -7.45 -7.83
N MET A 21 -21.21 -8.52 -7.98
CA MET A 21 -20.41 -9.07 -6.89
C MET A 21 -19.30 -8.06 -6.57
N ALA A 22 -19.56 -7.16 -5.63
CA ALA A 22 -18.57 -6.25 -5.11
C ALA A 22 -17.60 -7.04 -4.21
N ALA A 23 -16.57 -7.64 -4.80
CA ALA A 23 -15.44 -8.15 -4.05
C ALA A 23 -14.55 -6.97 -3.63
N ALA A 24 -14.50 -6.69 -2.33
CA ALA A 24 -13.50 -5.78 -1.79
C ALA A 24 -12.12 -6.45 -1.94
N ARG A 25 -11.15 -5.76 -2.55
CA ARG A 25 -9.77 -6.23 -2.53
C ARG A 25 -9.25 -6.20 -1.08
N PRO A 26 -8.46 -7.19 -0.64
CA PRO A 26 -7.83 -7.13 0.67
C PRO A 26 -7.00 -5.84 0.78
N THR A 27 -7.03 -5.21 1.95
CA THR A 27 -6.13 -4.08 2.22
C THR A 27 -4.68 -4.57 2.20
N TYR A 28 -3.71 -3.69 1.98
CA TYR A 28 -2.30 -4.06 2.05
C TYR A 28 -1.92 -4.66 3.41
N LEU A 29 -2.59 -4.23 4.49
CA LEU A 29 -2.43 -4.85 5.81
C LEU A 29 -2.97 -6.29 5.81
N ALA A 30 -4.14 -6.55 5.24
CA ALA A 30 -4.65 -7.93 5.15
C ALA A 30 -3.69 -8.83 4.34
N ALA A 31 -3.14 -8.33 3.23
CA ALA A 31 -2.13 -9.05 2.46
C ALA A 31 -0.83 -9.29 3.25
N PHE A 32 -0.38 -8.30 4.03
CA PHE A 32 0.79 -8.45 4.90
C PHE A 32 0.57 -9.56 5.95
N LYS A 33 -0.61 -9.59 6.57
CA LYS A 33 -0.96 -10.59 7.58
C LYS A 33 -1.06 -11.99 7.03
N GLU A 34 -1.67 -12.13 5.86
CA GLU A 34 -1.73 -13.40 5.15
C GLU A 34 -0.33 -13.89 4.75
N ASN A 35 0.54 -12.98 4.28
CA ASN A 35 1.89 -13.34 3.84
C ASN A 35 2.78 -13.83 4.99
N TYR A 36 2.65 -13.22 6.18
CA TYR A 36 3.55 -13.45 7.31
C TYR A 36 2.90 -14.10 8.53
N ASN A 37 1.61 -14.45 8.46
CA ASN A 37 0.81 -14.98 9.58
C ASN A 37 0.87 -14.11 10.85
N THR A 38 0.71 -12.80 10.70
CA THR A 38 0.83 -11.82 11.80
C THR A 38 -0.49 -11.40 12.44
N ASP A 39 -1.60 -12.09 12.15
CA ASP A 39 -2.91 -11.83 12.76
C ASP A 39 -2.86 -11.86 14.29
N GLY A 40 -3.42 -10.83 14.93
CA GLY A 40 -3.43 -10.69 16.40
C GLY A 40 -2.07 -10.39 17.04
N THR A 41 -1.01 -10.20 16.26
CA THR A 41 0.30 -9.79 16.76
C THR A 41 0.40 -8.26 16.87
N LYS A 42 1.52 -7.77 17.42
CA LYS A 42 1.87 -6.34 17.42
C LYS A 42 1.87 -5.73 16.01
N LEU A 43 2.12 -6.54 14.98
CA LEU A 43 2.17 -6.13 13.57
C LEU A 43 0.79 -6.12 12.87
N ASP A 44 -0.28 -6.58 13.52
CA ASP A 44 -1.67 -6.47 13.04
C ASP A 44 -2.23 -5.05 13.26
N THR A 45 -1.54 -4.07 12.68
CA THR A 45 -1.91 -2.66 12.79
C THR A 45 -1.44 -1.90 11.56
N CYS A 46 -2.13 -0.81 11.24
CA CYS A 46 -1.69 0.09 10.19
C CYS A 46 -0.28 0.66 10.46
N ASN A 47 0.16 0.70 11.72
CA ASN A 47 1.48 1.23 12.08
C ASN A 47 2.65 0.43 11.49
N THR A 48 2.43 -0.82 11.08
CA THR A 48 3.43 -1.61 10.36
C THR A 48 3.94 -0.91 9.09
N CYS A 49 3.07 -0.15 8.40
CA CYS A 49 3.44 0.58 7.18
C CYS A 49 3.31 2.11 7.31
N HIS A 50 2.88 2.62 8.46
CA HIS A 50 2.48 4.01 8.66
C HIS A 50 2.97 4.54 10.00
N THR A 51 3.24 5.84 10.10
CA THR A 51 3.81 6.41 11.33
C THR A 51 2.79 6.55 12.47
N SER A 52 1.50 6.72 12.16
CA SER A 52 0.45 6.92 13.19
C SER A 52 -0.94 6.44 12.75
N GLY A 53 -0.97 5.31 12.04
CA GLY A 53 -2.21 4.66 11.61
C GLY A 53 -2.55 4.87 10.13
N GLY A 54 -3.62 4.21 9.68
CA GLY A 54 -3.97 4.15 8.26
C GLY A 54 -4.26 5.54 7.68
N GLY A 55 -3.61 5.88 6.56
CA GLY A 55 -3.76 7.18 5.90
C GLY A 55 -2.83 8.28 6.39
N SER A 56 -2.06 8.04 7.47
CA SER A 56 -0.93 8.90 7.85
C SER A 56 0.24 8.72 6.85
N PRO A 57 1.33 9.49 6.94
CA PRO A 57 2.54 9.23 6.17
C PRO A 57 3.05 7.79 6.36
N ARG A 58 3.69 7.23 5.33
CA ARG A 58 4.33 5.92 5.46
C ARG A 58 5.58 6.02 6.33
N ASN A 59 5.84 4.99 7.11
CA ASN A 59 7.14 4.79 7.72
C ASN A 59 8.16 4.33 6.64
N PRO A 60 9.45 4.20 6.96
CA PRO A 60 10.45 3.76 5.99
C PRO A 60 10.12 2.42 5.31
N TYR A 61 9.71 1.39 6.07
CA TYR A 61 9.24 0.11 5.51
C TYR A 61 8.09 0.27 4.51
N GLY A 62 7.07 1.03 4.90
CA GLY A 62 5.91 1.28 4.04
C GLY A 62 6.26 2.05 2.78
N LEU A 63 7.28 2.93 2.83
CA LEU A 63 7.80 3.62 1.67
C LEU A 63 8.49 2.64 0.72
N GLU A 64 9.39 1.81 1.23
CA GLU A 64 10.08 0.75 0.46
C GLU A 64 9.08 -0.23 -0.17
N TYR A 65 8.07 -0.66 0.59
CA TYR A 65 6.99 -1.48 0.05
C TYR A 65 6.25 -0.77 -1.10
N SER A 66 6.03 0.54 -0.97
CA SER A 66 5.35 1.31 -2.01
C SER A 66 6.20 1.54 -3.26
N THR A 67 7.52 1.70 -3.12
CA THR A 67 8.47 1.93 -4.23
C THR A 67 8.88 0.62 -4.89
N GLY A 68 9.01 -0.46 -4.12
CA GLY A 68 9.27 -1.84 -4.55
C GLY A 68 8.08 -2.53 -5.24
N GLY A 69 7.14 -1.76 -5.81
CA GLY A 69 6.02 -2.33 -6.56
C GLY A 69 4.96 -3.06 -5.73
N ARG A 70 4.98 -2.90 -4.39
CA ARG A 70 4.07 -3.57 -3.45
C ARG A 70 4.28 -5.08 -3.39
N ASP A 71 5.52 -5.50 -3.60
CA ASP A 71 5.98 -6.87 -3.47
C ASP A 71 6.77 -7.02 -2.16
N PHE A 72 6.24 -7.81 -1.23
CA PHE A 72 6.88 -8.04 0.07
C PHE A 72 8.26 -8.68 -0.09
N ALA A 73 8.37 -9.69 -0.97
CA ALA A 73 9.63 -10.41 -1.19
C ALA A 73 10.76 -9.50 -1.69
N SER A 74 10.41 -8.42 -2.42
CA SER A 74 11.40 -7.48 -2.97
C SER A 74 12.10 -6.64 -1.89
N ILE A 75 11.50 -6.50 -0.70
CA ILE A 75 12.02 -5.66 0.38
C ILE A 75 12.44 -6.46 1.63
N GLU A 76 12.19 -7.77 1.68
CA GLU A 76 12.49 -8.61 2.85
C GLU A 76 13.96 -8.52 3.31
N ALA A 77 14.89 -8.42 2.37
CA ALA A 77 16.33 -8.35 2.66
C ALA A 77 16.86 -6.93 2.91
N LEU A 78 16.00 -5.90 2.83
CA LEU A 78 16.39 -4.52 3.13
C LEU A 78 16.31 -4.28 4.64
N ASP A 79 17.14 -3.37 5.12
CA ASP A 79 17.04 -2.73 6.43
C ASP A 79 16.40 -1.36 6.21
N SER A 80 15.07 -1.28 6.36
CA SER A 80 14.31 -0.12 5.92
C SER A 80 14.44 1.08 6.85
N ASP A 81 14.69 0.88 8.14
CA ASP A 81 14.80 1.95 9.13
C ASP A 81 16.23 2.18 9.66
N ASN A 82 17.20 1.40 9.17
CA ASN A 82 18.62 1.52 9.43
C ASN A 82 19.02 1.20 10.87
N ASP A 83 18.38 0.20 11.46
CA ASP A 83 18.69 -0.32 12.80
C ASP A 83 19.70 -1.49 12.78
N GLY A 84 20.05 -2.00 11.59
CA GLY A 84 20.97 -3.10 11.38
C GLY A 84 20.33 -4.48 11.22
N PHE A 85 19.00 -4.58 11.20
CA PHE A 85 18.25 -5.81 10.96
C PHE A 85 17.52 -5.75 9.63
N ALA A 86 17.40 -6.90 8.95
CA ALA A 86 16.59 -6.95 7.74
C ALA A 86 15.11 -7.03 8.11
N ASN A 87 14.25 -6.45 7.27
CA ASN A 87 12.80 -6.43 7.45
C ASN A 87 12.22 -7.82 7.78
N ILE A 88 12.70 -8.88 7.12
CA ILE A 88 12.24 -10.24 7.38
C ILE A 88 12.62 -10.76 8.77
N ASP A 89 13.80 -10.38 9.29
CA ASP A 89 14.24 -10.78 10.62
C ASP A 89 13.37 -10.13 11.69
N GLU A 90 13.03 -8.86 11.49
CA GLU A 90 12.15 -8.09 12.36
C GLU A 90 10.71 -8.61 12.37
N ILE A 91 10.14 -8.85 11.18
CA ILE A 91 8.79 -9.41 11.05
C ILE A 91 8.70 -10.77 11.75
N ASN A 92 9.71 -11.63 11.59
CA ASN A 92 9.79 -12.92 12.28
C ASN A 92 9.97 -12.77 13.80
N ALA A 93 10.65 -11.71 14.24
CA ALA A 93 10.80 -11.36 15.66
C ALA A 93 9.61 -10.59 16.25
N LEU A 94 8.58 -10.29 15.43
CA LEU A 94 7.42 -9.47 15.79
C LEU A 94 7.79 -8.03 16.21
N THR A 95 8.81 -7.46 15.58
CA THR A 95 9.22 -6.06 15.69
C THR A 95 8.86 -5.30 14.41
N PHE A 96 8.74 -3.96 14.51
CA PHE A 96 8.26 -3.12 13.43
C PHE A 96 9.40 -2.78 12.45
N PRO A 97 9.36 -3.25 11.19
CA PRO A 97 10.44 -3.06 10.22
C PRO A 97 10.68 -1.61 9.72
N GLY A 98 9.96 -0.66 10.29
CA GLY A 98 10.01 0.75 9.93
C GLY A 98 10.13 1.64 11.17
N ASP A 99 10.56 1.09 12.29
CA ASP A 99 10.79 1.77 13.56
C ASP A 99 12.11 1.29 14.18
N ALA A 100 13.19 2.05 13.95
CA ALA A 100 14.53 1.72 14.42
C ALA A 100 14.69 1.66 15.96
N SER A 101 13.64 1.96 16.72
CA SER A 101 13.59 1.78 18.18
C SER A 101 12.98 0.44 18.62
N ASP A 102 12.44 -0.33 17.68
CA ASP A 102 11.78 -1.61 17.89
C ASP A 102 12.44 -2.70 17.06
N PHE A 103 13.45 -3.33 17.64
CA PHE A 103 14.34 -4.24 16.92
C PHE A 103 14.60 -5.54 17.68
N PRO A 104 15.00 -6.63 16.99
CA PRO A 104 15.29 -7.90 17.62
C PRO A 104 16.41 -7.78 18.66
N VAL A 105 16.11 -8.14 19.92
CA VAL A 105 17.13 -8.25 20.95
C VAL A 105 18.02 -9.46 20.67
N THR A 106 19.23 -9.21 20.16
CA THR A 106 20.26 -10.24 20.09
C THR A 106 20.70 -10.59 21.52
N ALA A 107 20.75 -11.87 21.88
CA ALA A 107 21.14 -12.34 23.22
C ALA A 107 22.54 -11.85 23.69
N SER A 108 23.32 -11.22 22.81
CA SER A 108 24.61 -10.60 23.12
C SER A 108 24.53 -9.12 23.55
N ALA A 109 23.37 -8.46 23.45
CA ALA A 109 23.20 -7.03 23.77
C ALA A 109 22.81 -6.75 25.23
N THR A 110 22.54 -7.79 26.04
CA THR A 110 22.09 -7.63 27.44
C THR A 110 23.18 -7.05 28.39
N THR A 111 24.43 -6.90 27.96
CA THR A 111 25.51 -6.43 28.84
C THR A 111 25.92 -4.96 28.63
N ALA A 112 25.41 -4.24 27.63
CA ALA A 112 25.97 -2.94 27.26
C ALA A 112 25.20 -1.68 27.72
N ASN A 113 23.97 -1.75 28.22
CA ASN A 113 23.16 -0.53 28.42
C ASN A 113 22.53 -0.31 29.81
N SER A 114 23.16 -0.80 30.88
CA SER A 114 22.78 -0.46 32.26
C SER A 114 23.98 -0.02 33.10
N THR A 115 24.88 0.81 32.55
CA THR A 115 25.89 1.53 33.36
C THR A 115 26.44 2.80 32.67
N GLN A 116 25.61 3.56 31.93
CA GLN A 116 26.01 4.90 31.45
C GLN A 116 24.93 5.95 31.71
N GLN A 117 24.41 5.99 32.93
CA GLN A 117 23.69 7.17 33.43
C GLN A 117 24.17 7.52 34.84
N LEU A 118 25.46 7.78 35.01
CA LEU A 118 25.97 8.72 36.00
C LEU A 118 27.44 9.05 35.68
N LEU A 119 27.70 10.35 35.44
CA LEU A 119 28.99 11.04 35.29
C LEU A 119 29.55 11.21 33.86
N ASN A 120 28.99 12.18 33.12
CA ASN A 120 29.71 12.88 32.04
C ASN A 120 29.53 14.38 32.21
N ALA A 121 30.34 14.98 33.08
CA ALA A 121 30.70 16.39 33.02
C ALA A 121 32.22 16.46 32.99
N GLU A 122 32.79 16.73 31.82
CA GLU A 122 33.93 17.63 31.57
C GLU A 122 34.49 17.47 30.13
N VAL A 123 34.02 18.39 29.28
CA VAL A 123 34.68 19.17 28.21
C VAL A 123 36.15 18.87 27.84
N SER A 124 36.44 18.74 26.53
CA SER A 124 37.36 19.61 25.72
C SER A 124 37.78 18.93 24.39
N VAL A 125 37.25 19.33 23.21
CA VAL A 125 37.77 20.28 22.20
C VAL A 125 38.95 19.80 21.32
N GLY A 126 38.75 19.84 19.99
CA GLY A 126 39.79 19.88 18.93
C GLY A 126 39.39 19.14 17.63
N ASN A 127 38.54 19.70 16.76
CA ASN A 127 38.85 20.54 15.58
C ASN A 127 39.58 19.83 14.40
N ALA A 128 38.89 19.62 13.27
CA ALA A 128 39.37 19.97 11.91
C ALA A 128 38.34 19.61 10.81
N THR A 129 38.05 20.63 10.01
CA THR A 129 37.20 20.78 8.83
C THR A 129 37.70 20.06 7.58
N SER A 130 36.80 19.61 6.69
CA SER A 130 37.06 19.62 5.24
C SER A 130 35.75 19.78 4.46
N GLU A 131 35.53 21.00 3.97
CA GLU A 131 34.67 21.32 2.82
C GLU A 131 35.41 20.96 1.54
N ILE A 132 34.72 20.37 0.55
CA ILE A 132 34.82 20.81 -0.85
C ILE A 132 33.40 20.82 -1.45
N ALA A 133 33.12 21.94 -2.10
CA ALA A 133 31.85 22.36 -2.67
C ALA A 133 31.63 21.88 -4.12
N SER A 134 30.33 21.87 -4.48
CA SER A 134 29.68 22.23 -5.76
C SER A 134 30.15 21.57 -7.08
N THR A 135 29.25 21.07 -7.94
CA THR A 135 28.41 21.92 -8.81
C THR A 135 27.32 21.13 -9.57
N GLU A 136 26.16 21.78 -9.73
CA GLU A 136 25.23 21.84 -10.89
C GLU A 136 24.63 20.55 -11.49
N SER A 137 23.31 20.33 -11.39
CA SER A 137 22.21 20.91 -12.21
C SER A 137 21.95 20.12 -13.50
N ILE A 138 20.71 19.65 -13.68
CA ILE A 138 19.81 20.00 -14.81
C ILE A 138 18.61 19.03 -14.81
N ASN A 139 17.47 19.57 -14.36
CA ASN A 139 16.09 19.37 -14.82
C ASN A 139 15.80 18.36 -15.95
N ASN A 140 14.82 17.47 -15.72
CA ASN A 140 13.69 17.37 -16.66
C ASN A 140 12.39 16.75 -16.08
N THR A 141 11.32 17.53 -16.25
CA THR A 141 9.97 17.13 -16.69
C THR A 141 9.14 16.14 -15.87
N THR A 142 8.19 16.75 -15.13
CA THR A 142 6.81 16.29 -14.94
C THR A 142 6.25 15.53 -16.14
N GLN A 143 5.90 14.27 -15.95
CA GLN A 143 4.81 13.66 -16.72
C GLN A 143 3.76 13.09 -15.78
N ALA A 144 2.65 13.82 -15.71
CA ALA A 144 1.40 13.32 -15.20
C ALA A 144 0.93 12.16 -16.09
N GLN A 145 1.06 10.93 -15.61
CA GLN A 145 0.39 9.78 -16.22
C GLN A 145 -1.02 9.68 -15.64
N LYS A 146 -1.92 10.46 -16.26
CA LYS A 146 -3.37 10.26 -16.20
C LYS A 146 -3.68 8.97 -16.96
N ALA A 147 -3.97 7.88 -16.24
CA ALA A 147 -4.54 6.68 -16.87
C ALA A 147 -6.00 6.97 -17.27
N SER A 148 -6.18 7.34 -18.54
CA SER A 148 -7.46 7.29 -19.23
C SER A 148 -7.79 5.83 -19.57
N GLY A 149 -8.93 5.32 -19.10
CA GLY A 149 -9.30 3.94 -19.39
C GLY A 149 -10.71 3.54 -18.99
N PHE A 150 -11.71 4.43 -19.13
CA PHE A 150 -13.11 4.03 -18.97
C PHE A 150 -14.08 4.83 -19.85
N GLU A 151 -13.78 5.05 -21.12
CA GLU A 151 -14.74 5.66 -22.06
C GLU A 151 -14.56 5.09 -23.46
N ALA A 152 -15.11 3.89 -23.71
CA ALA A 152 -15.44 3.41 -25.06
C ALA A 152 -16.23 2.08 -25.04
N LEU A 153 -17.40 2.00 -24.39
CA LEU A 153 -18.39 0.96 -24.76
C LEU A 153 -19.85 1.23 -24.35
N LEU A 154 -20.40 2.42 -24.59
CA LEU A 154 -21.86 2.64 -24.49
C LEU A 154 -22.43 3.46 -25.66
N ALA A 155 -21.93 3.22 -26.88
CA ALA A 155 -22.47 3.81 -28.11
C ALA A 155 -23.01 2.75 -29.09
N ALA A 156 -23.62 1.66 -28.60
CA ALA A 156 -24.19 0.62 -29.46
C ALA A 156 -25.59 0.11 -29.05
N ILE A 157 -26.27 0.77 -28.10
CA ILE A 157 -27.65 0.40 -27.70
C ILE A 157 -28.70 1.45 -28.15
N GLY A 158 -28.26 2.58 -28.71
CA GLY A 158 -29.14 3.69 -29.11
C GLY A 158 -29.73 3.63 -30.53
N PHE A 159 -29.44 2.60 -31.35
CA PHE A 159 -29.82 2.59 -32.78
C PHE A 159 -30.90 1.59 -33.20
N LEU A 160 -31.39 0.71 -32.31
CA LEU A 160 -32.44 -0.25 -32.68
C LEU A 160 -33.89 0.25 -32.49
N SER A 161 -34.12 1.41 -31.87
CA SER A 161 -35.48 1.86 -31.54
C SER A 161 -36.12 2.81 -32.57
N ILE A 162 -35.41 3.28 -33.60
CA ILE A 162 -35.95 4.27 -34.57
C ILE A 162 -36.49 3.62 -35.85
N VAL A 163 -36.16 2.36 -36.16
CA VAL A 163 -36.62 1.70 -37.41
C VAL A 163 -38.00 1.02 -37.26
N GLY A 164 -38.52 0.86 -36.04
CA GLY A 164 -39.77 0.14 -35.77
C GLY A 164 -41.08 0.94 -35.96
N LEU A 165 -41.05 2.28 -36.05
CA LEU A 165 -42.27 3.09 -35.99
C LEU A 165 -42.81 3.62 -37.33
N HIS A 166 -42.23 3.25 -38.48
CA HIS A 166 -42.68 3.77 -39.78
C HIS A 166 -43.48 2.79 -40.66
N ARG A 167 -43.93 1.65 -40.12
CA ARG A 167 -44.87 0.74 -40.80
C ARG A 167 -46.25 0.76 -40.14
N LYS A 168 -46.95 1.89 -40.26
CA LYS A 168 -48.41 1.92 -40.21
C LYS A 168 -48.96 2.93 -41.23
N LYS A 169 -49.06 2.47 -42.48
CA LYS A 169 -50.03 2.96 -43.46
C LYS A 169 -50.59 1.74 -44.17
N GLY A 170 -51.92 1.60 -44.13
CA GLY A 170 -52.69 0.43 -44.52
C GLY A 170 -53.79 0.19 -43.50
#